data_AF-A0AAV5FB11-F1
#
_entry.id   AF-A0AAV5FB11-F1
#
_cell.length_a   1.000
_cell.length_b   1.000
_cell.length_c   1.000
_cell.angle_alpha   90.00
_cell.angle_beta   90.00
_cell.angle_gamma   90.00
#
_symmetry.space_group_name_H-M   'P 1'
#
loop_
_entity.id
_entity.type
_entity.pdbx_description
1 polymer ?
#
loop_
_entity_poly.entity_id
_entity_poly.type
_entity_poly.pdbx_seq_one_letter_code
_entity_poly.pdbx_strand_id
1 'polypeptide(L)'
;MRTILLFVVGVIAIYLITTPTTATPVDISDPDIQGLGRWAVAEHVKKANDGIKFSSVVSGDQNRGPLLGRYYDLIIDALDSGGKDHKYKAKVYMRDWADKRTLLDFEPAN
;
A
#
# COMPACT_ATOMS: atom_id res chain seq x y z
N MET A 1 -37.62 0.07 -14.39
CA MET A 1 -36.59 -0.87 -13.91
C MET A 1 -35.40 -0.03 -13.42
N ARG A 2 -35.21 0.12 -12.11
CA ARG A 2 -34.08 0.85 -11.51
C ARG A 2 -33.21 -0.18 -10.80
N THR A 3 -32.13 -0.61 -11.45
CA THR A 3 -31.11 -1.47 -10.84
C THR A 3 -30.23 -0.62 -9.92
N ILE A 4 -30.40 -0.83 -8.62
CA ILE A 4 -29.58 -0.24 -7.58
C ILE A 4 -28.26 -1.03 -7.56
N LEU A 5 -27.14 -0.36 -7.86
CA LEU A 5 -25.80 -0.94 -7.68
C LEU A 5 -25.60 -1.21 -6.18
N LEU A 6 -25.45 -2.49 -5.83
CA LEU A 6 -25.04 -2.92 -4.51
C LEU A 6 -23.55 -2.57 -4.33
N PHE A 7 -23.26 -1.52 -3.58
CA PHE A 7 -21.94 -1.30 -2.98
C PHE A 7 -21.73 -2.40 -1.94
N VAL A 8 -21.02 -3.46 -2.31
CA VAL A 8 -20.56 -4.48 -1.36
C VAL A 8 -19.44 -3.84 -0.54
N VAL A 9 -19.82 -3.19 0.56
CA VAL A 9 -18.88 -2.82 1.63
C VAL A 9 -18.53 -4.10 2.36
N GLY A 10 -17.41 -4.72 1.97
CA GLY A 10 -16.82 -5.83 2.71
C GLY A 10 -16.36 -5.34 4.07
N VAL A 11 -17.17 -5.58 5.10
CA VAL A 11 -16.78 -5.38 6.50
C VAL A 11 -15.74 -6.44 6.84
N ILE A 12 -14.46 -6.08 6.72
CA ILE A 12 -13.36 -6.90 7.25
C ILE A 12 -13.36 -6.66 8.76
N ALA A 13 -13.85 -7.63 9.52
CA ALA A 13 -13.69 -7.65 10.97
C ALA A 13 -12.20 -7.77 11.31
N ILE A 14 -11.58 -6.66 11.73
CA ILE A 14 -10.18 -6.65 12.17
C ILE A 14 -10.17 -7.03 13.66
N TYR A 15 -9.78 -8.26 13.95
CA TYR A 15 -9.47 -8.70 15.31
C TYR A 15 -8.10 -8.12 15.68
N LEU A 16 -8.08 -7.01 16.44
CA LEU A 16 -6.83 -6.41 16.93
C LEU A 16 -6.29 -7.25 18.10
N ILE A 17 -5.43 -8.22 17.79
CA ILE A 17 -4.48 -8.75 18.78
C ILE A 17 -3.30 -7.77 18.86
N THR A 18 -3.16 -7.08 19.99
CA THR A 18 -2.12 -6.05 20.19
C THR A 18 -0.77 -6.69 20.48
N THR A 19 -0.09 -7.23 19.46
CA THR A 19 1.35 -7.51 19.58
C THR A 19 2.12 -6.19 19.49
N PRO A 20 3.15 -5.96 20.34
CA PRO A 20 3.97 -4.76 20.24
C PRO A 20 4.58 -4.68 18.84
N THR A 21 4.12 -3.70 18.07
CA THR A 21 4.51 -3.50 16.69
C THR A 21 5.88 -2.84 16.70
N THR A 22 6.95 -3.64 16.63
CA THR A 22 8.28 -3.07 16.42
C THR A 22 8.37 -2.73 14.94
N ALA A 23 8.35 -1.42 14.63
CA ALA A 23 8.58 -0.95 13.28
C ALA A 23 10.06 -1.13 12.93
N THR A 24 10.33 -1.93 11.90
CA THR A 24 11.68 -2.12 11.38
C THR A 24 11.81 -1.32 10.08
N PRO A 25 12.70 -0.33 10.01
CA PRO A 25 12.94 0.42 8.77
C PRO A 25 13.29 -0.54 7.63
N VAL A 26 12.72 -0.31 6.45
CA VAL A 26 13.06 -1.08 5.25
C VAL A 26 14.29 -0.52 4.57
N ASP A 27 15.05 -1.37 3.88
CA ASP A 27 16.13 -0.91 3.01
C ASP A 27 15.52 -0.41 1.68
N ILE A 28 15.56 0.91 1.48
CA ILE A 28 15.06 1.52 0.24
C ILE A 28 15.94 1.20 -0.98
N SER A 29 17.16 0.70 -0.78
CA SER A 29 18.03 0.24 -1.87
C SER A 29 17.65 -1.16 -2.35
N ASP A 30 16.81 -1.88 -1.59
CA ASP A 30 16.34 -3.20 -1.95
C ASP A 30 15.39 -3.12 -3.17
N PRO A 31 15.71 -3.81 -4.28
CA PRO A 31 14.85 -3.82 -5.47
C PRO A 31 13.46 -4.39 -5.19
N ASP A 32 13.27 -5.26 -4.20
CA ASP A 32 11.96 -5.79 -3.84
C ASP A 32 11.09 -4.72 -3.18
N ILE A 33 11.68 -3.84 -2.36
CA ILE A 33 10.99 -2.70 -1.75
C ILE A 33 10.59 -1.68 -2.83
N GLN A 34 11.49 -1.37 -3.76
CA GLN A 34 11.17 -0.51 -4.91
C GLN A 34 10.07 -1.14 -5.79
N GLY A 35 10.12 -2.45 -6.00
CA GLY A 35 9.09 -3.21 -6.70
C GLY A 35 7.75 -3.20 -5.98
N LEU A 36 7.74 -3.25 -4.65
CA LEU A 36 6.53 -3.16 -3.83
C LEU A 36 5.88 -1.78 -3.94
N GLY A 37 6.67 -0.71 -3.91
CA GLY A 37 6.20 0.65 -4.14
C GLY A 37 5.62 0.84 -5.55
N ARG A 38 6.30 0.34 -6.58
CA ARG A 38 5.80 0.38 -7.97
C ARG A 38 4.48 -0.35 -8.12
N TRP A 39 4.35 -1.51 -7.49
CA TRP A 39 3.11 -2.28 -7.47
C TRP A 39 1.97 -1.52 -6.77
N ALA A 40 2.25 -0.88 -5.62
CA ALA A 40 1.27 -0.11 -4.87
C ALA A 40 0.69 1.05 -5.70
N VAL A 41 1.54 1.80 -6.41
CA VAL A 41 1.10 2.88 -7.31
C VAL A 41 0.25 2.31 -8.45
N ALA A 42 0.69 1.21 -9.08
CA ALA A 42 -0.07 0.60 -10.18
C ALA A 42 -1.46 0.09 -9.74
N GLU A 43 -1.55 -0.51 -8.55
CA GLU A 43 -2.80 -1.00 -7.97
C GLU A 43 -3.75 0.15 -7.59
N HIS A 44 -3.20 1.28 -7.12
CA HIS A 44 -3.97 2.50 -6.89
C HIS A 44 -4.50 3.10 -8.20
N VAL A 45 -3.64 3.31 -9.20
CA VAL A 45 -4.01 3.87 -10.51
C VAL A 45 -5.07 3.01 -11.19
N LYS A 46 -5.01 1.68 -11.05
CA LYS A 46 -6.05 0.77 -11.56
C LYS A 46 -7.42 1.03 -10.95
N LYS A 47 -7.49 1.50 -9.70
CA LYS A 47 -8.75 1.77 -8.97
C LYS A 47 -9.21 3.22 -9.11
N ALA A 48 -8.28 4.17 -9.00
CA ALA A 48 -8.56 5.61 -8.97
C ALA A 48 -8.53 6.25 -10.37
N ASN A 49 -7.81 5.65 -11.32
CA ASN A 49 -7.60 6.16 -12.68
C ASN A 49 -7.10 7.62 -12.71
N ASP A 50 -6.19 7.97 -11.80
CA ASP A 50 -5.67 9.33 -11.59
C ASP A 50 -4.33 9.59 -12.29
N GLY A 51 -3.72 8.56 -12.89
CA GLY A 51 -2.54 8.70 -13.75
C GLY A 51 -1.22 8.95 -13.01
N ILE A 52 -1.16 8.70 -11.70
CA ILE A 52 0.07 8.81 -10.91
C ILE A 52 1.15 7.87 -11.44
N LYS A 53 2.41 8.34 -11.49
CA LYS A 53 3.56 7.56 -11.97
C LYS A 53 4.59 7.39 -10.87
N PHE A 54 4.91 6.14 -10.55
CA PHE A 54 5.94 5.79 -9.58
C PHE A 54 7.31 6.37 -9.97
N SER A 55 7.99 7.01 -9.01
CA SER A 55 9.39 7.44 -9.13
C SER A 55 10.31 6.55 -8.28
N SER A 56 10.16 6.59 -6.96
CA SER A 56 10.94 5.75 -6.03
C SER A 56 10.29 5.63 -4.66
N VAL A 57 10.64 4.58 -3.90
CA VAL A 57 10.39 4.53 -2.45
C VAL A 57 11.49 5.30 -1.74
N VAL A 58 11.13 6.25 -0.90
CA VAL A 58 12.08 7.14 -0.19
C VAL A 58 12.20 6.83 1.30
N SER A 59 11.20 6.16 1.87
CA SER A 59 11.24 5.67 3.25
C SER A 59 10.19 4.57 3.40
N GLY A 60 10.31 3.79 4.47
CA GLY A 60 9.23 2.93 4.88
C GLY A 60 9.59 2.08 6.09
N ASP A 61 8.54 1.51 6.67
CA ASP A 61 8.65 0.61 7.81
C ASP A 61 7.94 -0.70 7.49
N GLN A 62 8.54 -1.79 7.96
CA GLN A 62 7.95 -3.12 7.94
C GLN A 62 7.56 -3.51 9.35
N ASN A 63 6.33 -4.00 9.49
CA ASN A 63 5.74 -4.43 10.75
C ASN A 63 5.24 -5.88 10.62
N ARG A 64 5.30 -6.64 11.71
CA ARG A 64 4.69 -7.98 11.72
C ARG A 64 3.18 -7.86 11.71
N GLY A 65 2.55 -8.51 10.74
CA GLY A 65 1.10 -8.59 10.62
C GLY A 65 0.52 -9.86 11.23
N PRO A 66 -0.82 -9.96 11.32
CA PRO A 66 -1.49 -11.19 11.75
C PRO A 66 -1.24 -12.33 10.75
N LEU A 67 -1.54 -13.57 11.12
CA LEU A 67 -1.54 -14.73 10.21
C LEU A 67 -0.24 -14.92 9.40
N LEU A 68 0.92 -14.73 10.04
CA LEU A 68 2.23 -14.81 9.38
C LEU A 68 2.33 -13.86 8.18
N GLY A 69 1.72 -12.69 8.28
CA GLY A 69 1.84 -11.63 7.29
C GLY A 69 2.77 -10.51 7.75
N ARG A 70 2.99 -9.55 6.86
CA ARG A 70 3.79 -8.35 7.09
C ARG A 70 3.09 -7.13 6.53
N TYR A 71 3.05 -6.06 7.31
CA TYR A 71 2.63 -4.74 6.86
C TYR A 71 3.85 -3.96 6.41
N TYR A 72 3.70 -3.20 5.34
CA TYR A 72 4.68 -2.26 4.81
C TYR A 72 4.01 -0.90 4.73
N ASP A 73 4.49 0.04 5.52
CA ASP A 73 4.11 1.45 5.46
C ASP A 73 5.18 2.18 4.64
N LEU A 74 4.94 2.37 3.35
CA LEU A 74 5.91 2.96 2.42
C LEU A 74 5.60 4.44 2.17
N ILE A 75 6.64 5.26 2.11
CA ILE A 75 6.59 6.62 1.56
C ILE A 75 7.20 6.59 0.16
N ILE A 76 6.41 6.97 -0.82
CA ILE A 76 6.71 6.86 -2.25
C ILE A 76 6.73 8.26 -2.85
N ASP A 77 7.79 8.59 -3.55
CA ASP A 77 7.82 9.72 -4.47
C ASP A 77 7.20 9.28 -5.80
N ALA A 78 6.23 10.04 -6.27
CA ALA A 78 5.53 9.78 -7.52
C ALA A 78 5.11 11.08 -8.19
N LEU A 79 5.02 11.05 -9.51
CA LEU A 79 4.54 12.18 -10.31
C LEU A 79 3.02 12.11 -10.41
N ASP A 80 2.34 13.20 -10.15
CA ASP A 80 0.91 13.32 -10.46
C ASP A 80 0.65 13.33 -11.98
N SER A 81 -0.63 13.39 -12.38
CA SER A 81 -1.01 13.52 -13.79
C SER A 81 -0.53 14.82 -14.44
N GLY A 82 -0.20 15.84 -13.65
CA GLY A 82 0.40 17.09 -14.09
C GLY A 82 1.93 17.06 -14.21
N GLY A 83 2.58 15.94 -13.86
CA GLY A 83 4.03 15.79 -13.87
C GLY A 83 4.75 16.46 -12.69
N LYS A 84 4.05 16.73 -11.59
CA LYS A 84 4.63 17.27 -10.35
C LYS A 84 4.95 16.16 -9.38
N ASP A 85 6.11 16.23 -8.74
CA ASP A 85 6.48 15.31 -7.68
C ASP A 85 5.64 15.52 -6.42
N HIS A 86 5.05 14.43 -5.95
CA HIS A 86 4.29 14.34 -4.71
C HIS A 86 4.71 13.10 -3.94
N LYS A 87 4.64 13.19 -2.61
CA LYS A 87 4.87 12.05 -1.72
C LYS A 87 3.53 11.38 -1.42
N TYR A 88 3.52 10.06 -1.41
CA TYR A 88 2.35 9.25 -1.09
C TYR A 88 2.71 8.22 -0.05
N LYS A 89 1.82 8.02 0.91
CA LYS A 89 1.88 6.92 1.86
C LYS A 89 1.07 5.75 1.32
N ALA A 90 1.70 4.59 1.19
CA ALA A 90 1.06 3.35 0.80
C ALA A 90 1.16 2.32 1.92
N LYS A 91 0.03 1.78 2.37
CA LYS A 91 0.00 0.65 3.32
C LYS A 91 -0.25 -0.64 2.56
N VAL A 92 0.73 -1.55 2.57
CA VAL A 92 0.66 -2.83 1.87
C VAL A 92 0.70 -3.97 2.87
N TYR A 93 -0.20 -4.94 2.72
CA TYR A 93 -0.19 -6.17 3.50
C TYR A 93 0.22 -7.35 2.63
N MET A 94 1.30 -8.03 3.04
CA MET A 94 1.78 -9.26 2.44
C MET A 94 1.44 -10.43 3.34
N ARG A 95 0.98 -11.54 2.75
CA ARG A 95 0.80 -12.81 3.46
C ARG A 95 1.86 -13.79 3.00
N ASP A 96 2.73 -14.22 3.91
CA ASP A 96 3.89 -15.07 3.58
C ASP A 96 3.47 -16.45 3.06
N TRP A 97 2.27 -16.93 3.41
CA TRP A 97 1.76 -18.24 3.02
C TRP A 97 0.95 -18.25 1.71
N ALA A 98 0.65 -17.08 1.14
CA ALA A 98 -0.24 -16.97 -0.02
C ALA A 98 0.39 -16.19 -1.19
N ASP A 99 1.61 -15.67 -1.02
CA ASP A 99 2.29 -14.75 -1.95
C ASP A 99 1.40 -13.59 -2.45
N LYS A 100 0.36 -13.27 -1.66
CA LYS A 100 -0.66 -12.31 -2.02
C LYS A 100 -0.40 -10.99 -1.33
N ARG A 101 -0.27 -9.96 -2.15
CA ARG A 101 -0.12 -8.56 -1.76
C ARG A 101 -1.48 -7.87 -1.82
N THR A 102 -1.81 -7.08 -0.81
CA THR A 102 -3.05 -6.30 -0.74
C THR A 102 -2.68 -4.86 -0.42
N LEU A 103 -3.12 -3.93 -1.27
CA LEU A 103 -3.02 -2.49 -0.99
C LEU A 103 -4.19 -2.15 -0.07
N LEU A 104 -3.87 -1.82 1.19
CA LEU A 104 -4.85 -1.47 2.20
C LEU A 104 -5.25 0.00 2.10
N ASP A 105 -4.26 0.85 1.81
CA ASP A 105 -4.44 2.30 1.83
C ASP A 105 -3.41 2.98 0.93
N PHE A 106 -3.81 4.09 0.33
CA PHE A 106 -2.96 4.93 -0.52
C PHE A 106 -3.44 6.38 -0.43
N GLU A 107 -2.64 7.22 0.21
CA GLU A 107 -3.00 8.60 0.55
C GLU A 107 -1.80 9.54 0.31
N PRO A 108 -2.00 10.83 0.02
CA PRO A 108 -0.91 11.80 -0.01
C PRO A 108 -0.18 11.85 1.35
N ALA A 109 1.15 11.83 1.31
CA ALA A 109 1.97 12.04 2.50
C ALA A 109 2.14 13.55 2.72
N ASN A 110 1.48 14.08 3.74
CA ASN A 110 1.49 15.50 4.10
C ASN A 110 2.70 15.89 4.95
#